data_AF-A0A2M8EGZ4-F1
#
_entry.id   AF-A0A2M8EGZ4-F1
#
_cell.length_a   1.000
_cell.length_b   1.000
_cell.length_c   1.000
_cell.angle_alpha   90.00
_cell.angle_beta   90.00
_cell.angle_gamma   90.00
#
_symmetry.space_group_name_H-M   'P 1'
#
loop_
_entity.id
_entity.type
_entity.pdbx_description
1 polymer ?
#
loop_
_entity_poly.entity_id
_entity_poly.type
_entity_poly.pdbx_seq_one_letter_code
_entity_poly.pdbx_strand_id
1 'polypeptide(L)'
;MDRGKLNIFWHLTERDDKAIGGRIADPRRAERLAWARPMLDHVSDPNILHWDYEEGDKTIKTYVWLQDFDLVVILKRMPDMSRRLITSFYVDYSNKRRDLKRKYDQRLP
;
A
#
# COMPACT_ATOMS: atom_id res chain seq x y z
N MET A 1 -5.99 18.39 -11.07
CA MET A 1 -7.47 18.40 -11.09
C MET A 1 -7.96 17.37 -10.08
N ASP A 2 -8.43 17.86 -8.93
CA ASP A 2 -9.05 17.04 -7.90
C ASP A 2 -10.42 16.54 -8.35
N ARG A 3 -10.49 15.29 -8.83
CA ARG A 3 -11.73 14.53 -8.88
C ARG A 3 -12.01 13.98 -7.48
N GLY A 4 -12.40 14.90 -6.59
CA GLY A 4 -12.77 14.58 -5.22
C GLY A 4 -13.79 13.44 -5.17
N LYS A 5 -13.48 12.44 -4.33
CA LYS A 5 -14.26 11.24 -3.95
C LYS A 5 -13.88 9.90 -4.60
N LEU A 6 -13.17 9.85 -5.74
CA LEU A 6 -12.78 8.56 -6.36
C LEU A 6 -11.28 8.38 -6.63
N ASN A 7 -10.43 9.33 -6.24
CA ASN A 7 -8.99 9.24 -6.51
C ASN A 7 -8.38 7.94 -5.94
N ILE A 8 -8.79 7.53 -4.75
CA ILE A 8 -8.30 6.29 -4.14
C ILE A 8 -8.63 5.04 -4.95
N PHE A 9 -9.78 4.99 -5.64
CA PHE A 9 -10.13 3.87 -6.50
C PHE A 9 -9.09 3.68 -7.60
N TRP A 10 -8.74 4.77 -8.30
CA TRP A 10 -7.72 4.75 -9.35
C TRP A 10 -6.32 4.44 -8.78
N HIS A 11 -5.98 4.92 -7.59
CA HIS A 11 -4.75 4.53 -6.90
C HIS A 11 -4.69 3.03 -6.52
N LEU A 12 -5.85 2.37 -6.41
CA LEU A 12 -5.96 0.96 -6.11
C LEU A 12 -6.08 0.09 -7.37
N THR A 13 -6.52 0.62 -8.51
CA THR A 13 -6.74 -0.17 -9.74
C THR A 13 -5.78 0.16 -10.87
N GLU A 14 -5.00 1.23 -10.76
CA GLU A 14 -4.05 1.67 -11.78
C GLU A 14 -2.62 1.75 -11.25
N ARG A 15 -1.66 1.79 -12.16
CA ARG A 15 -0.24 2.02 -11.87
C ARG A 15 0.31 3.14 -12.75
N ASP A 16 1.33 3.82 -12.26
CA ASP A 16 2.04 4.84 -13.03
C ASP A 16 2.91 4.17 -14.11
N ASP A 17 2.78 4.64 -15.35
CA ASP A 17 3.54 4.21 -16.50
C ASP A 17 4.41 5.37 -17.01
N LYS A 18 5.73 5.17 -16.97
CA LYS A 18 6.70 6.20 -17.34
C LYS A 18 6.78 6.44 -18.84
N ALA A 19 6.42 5.46 -19.67
CA ALA A 19 6.49 5.58 -21.12
C ALA A 19 5.37 6.49 -21.65
N ILE A 20 4.20 6.44 -21.00
CA ILE A 20 3.01 7.21 -21.40
C ILE A 20 2.87 8.50 -20.58
N GLY A 21 3.59 8.63 -19.47
CA GLY A 21 3.55 9.82 -18.60
C GLY A 21 2.23 9.94 -17.83
N GLY A 22 1.61 8.81 -17.51
CA GLY A 22 0.29 8.76 -16.90
C GLY A 22 0.00 7.42 -16.23
N ARG A 23 -1.26 7.22 -15.84
CA ARG A 23 -1.71 5.97 -15.22
C ARG A 23 -2.38 5.06 -16.22
N ILE A 24 -2.15 3.76 -16.05
CA ILE A 24 -2.79 2.70 -16.82
C ILE A 24 -3.49 1.73 -15.88
N ALA A 25 -4.61 1.18 -16.36
CA ALA A 25 -5.32 0.12 -15.66
C ALA A 25 -4.39 -1.06 -15.38
N ASP A 26 -4.43 -1.56 -14.15
CA ASP A 26 -3.66 -2.71 -13.69
C ASP A 26 -4.62 -3.81 -13.23
N PRO A 27 -4.93 -4.79 -14.11
CA PRO A 27 -5.84 -5.89 -13.79
C PRO A 27 -5.43 -6.67 -12.54
N ARG A 28 -4.12 -6.77 -12.25
CA ARG A 28 -3.61 -7.50 -11.07
C ARG A 28 -3.92 -6.76 -9.77
N ARG A 29 -4.01 -5.44 -9.80
CA ARG A 29 -4.49 -4.69 -8.64
C ARG A 29 -6.01 -4.77 -8.51
N ALA A 30 -6.73 -4.63 -9.63
CA ALA A 30 -8.18 -4.70 -9.64
C ALA A 30 -8.72 -6.05 -9.12
N GLU A 31 -8.12 -7.18 -9.52
CA GLU A 31 -8.54 -8.53 -9.06
C GLU A 31 -8.40 -8.73 -7.54
N ARG A 32 -7.54 -7.94 -6.89
CA ARG A 32 -7.24 -8.02 -5.44
C ARG A 32 -7.83 -6.86 -4.64
N LEU A 33 -8.63 -5.99 -5.25
CA LEU A 33 -9.22 -4.83 -4.56
C LEU A 33 -10.01 -5.26 -3.31
N ALA A 34 -10.73 -6.37 -3.40
CA ALA A 34 -11.53 -6.92 -2.31
C ALA A 34 -10.69 -7.45 -1.13
N TRP A 35 -9.39 -7.68 -1.33
CA TRP A 35 -8.50 -8.25 -0.31
C TRP A 35 -8.00 -7.18 0.67
N ALA A 36 -8.06 -5.90 0.29
CA ALA A 36 -7.61 -4.82 1.16
C ALA A 36 -8.40 -4.77 2.48
N ARG A 37 -9.72 -4.96 2.42
CA ARG A 37 -10.57 -4.94 3.62
C ARG A 37 -10.23 -6.07 4.62
N PRO A 38 -10.26 -7.37 4.26
CA PRO A 38 -9.95 -8.44 5.20
C PRO A 38 -8.54 -8.34 5.77
N MET A 39 -7.56 -7.86 4.99
CA MET A 39 -6.21 -7.59 5.52
C MET A 39 -6.19 -6.54 6.64
N LEU A 40 -7.05 -5.52 6.53
CA LEU A 40 -7.15 -4.46 7.54
C LEU A 40 -7.99 -4.90 8.74
N ASP A 41 -9.08 -5.63 8.50
CA ASP A 41 -9.98 -6.15 9.54
C ASP A 41 -9.30 -7.25 10.39
N HIS A 42 -8.33 -7.97 9.82
CA HIS A 42 -7.60 -9.08 10.46
C HIS A 42 -6.08 -8.82 10.59
N VAL A 43 -5.67 -7.57 10.81
CA VAL A 43 -4.24 -7.17 10.86
C VAL A 43 -3.40 -7.91 11.91
N SER A 44 -4.03 -8.52 12.92
CA SER A 44 -3.38 -9.32 13.95
C SER A 44 -3.12 -10.78 13.55
N ASP A 45 -3.54 -11.19 12.34
CA ASP A 45 -3.22 -12.52 11.81
C ASP A 45 -1.69 -12.66 11.66
N PRO A 46 -1.09 -13.78 12.12
CA PRO A 46 0.37 -13.96 12.08
C PRO A 46 0.95 -13.95 10.67
N ASN A 47 0.14 -14.18 9.63
CA ASN A 47 0.58 -14.14 8.23
C ASN A 47 0.60 -12.70 7.66
N ILE A 48 0.14 -11.72 8.43
CA ILE A 48 0.11 -10.30 8.05
C ILE A 48 1.18 -9.54 8.82
N LEU A 49 2.19 -9.08 8.10
CA LEU A 49 3.15 -8.13 8.64
C LEU A 49 2.53 -6.73 8.61
N HIS A 50 2.55 -6.02 9.73
CA HIS A 50 2.14 -4.63 9.76
C HIS A 50 3.13 -3.78 10.56
N TRP A 51 3.41 -2.57 10.07
CA TRP A 51 4.38 -1.68 10.70
C TRP A 51 4.18 -0.22 10.28
N ASP A 52 4.56 0.71 11.16
CA ASP A 52 4.67 2.13 10.81
C ASP A 52 6.10 2.43 10.35
N TYR A 53 6.25 3.26 9.31
CA TYR A 53 7.54 3.69 8.76
C TYR A 53 7.49 5.17 8.39
N GLU A 54 8.51 5.92 8.79
CA GLU A 54 8.68 7.33 8.37
C GLU A 54 9.31 7.38 6.98
N GLU A 55 8.58 7.90 6.00
CA GLU A 55 9.09 8.14 4.66
C GLU A 55 10.02 9.36 4.62
N GLY A 56 10.81 9.51 3.56
CA GLY A 56 11.76 10.63 3.43
C GLY A 56 11.12 12.03 3.42
N ASP A 57 9.81 12.13 3.21
CA ASP A 57 9.03 13.37 3.33
C ASP A 57 8.49 13.63 4.75
N LYS A 58 8.97 12.87 5.74
CA LYS A 58 8.53 12.86 7.15
C LYS A 58 7.07 12.44 7.34
N THR A 59 6.43 11.86 6.33
CA THR A 59 5.10 11.28 6.50
C THR A 59 5.21 9.87 7.07
N ILE A 60 4.39 9.58 8.07
CA ILE A 60 4.30 8.22 8.63
C ILE A 60 3.29 7.43 7.81
N LYS A 61 3.73 6.28 7.29
CA LYS A 61 2.89 5.32 6.59
C LYS A 61 2.82 4.01 7.35
N THR A 62 1.62 3.46 7.44
CA THR A 62 1.39 2.11 7.92
C THR A 62 1.36 1.17 6.74
N TYR A 63 2.25 0.20 6.74
CA TYR A 63 2.29 -0.89 5.78
C TYR A 63 1.57 -2.10 6.37
N VAL A 64 0.73 -2.75 5.57
CA VAL A 64 0.07 -4.01 5.90
C VAL A 64 0.34 -4.95 4.74
N TRP A 65 1.14 -5.98 4.97
CA TRP A 65 1.70 -6.83 3.94
C TRP A 65 1.38 -8.29 4.20
N LEU A 66 0.62 -8.88 3.28
CA LEU A 66 0.38 -10.31 3.21
C LEU A 66 1.53 -10.92 2.40
N GLN A 67 2.60 -11.29 3.10
CA GLN A 67 3.90 -11.59 2.49
C GLN A 67 3.85 -12.79 1.53
N ASP A 68 3.07 -13.82 1.85
CA ASP A 68 2.98 -15.04 1.05
C ASP A 68 2.24 -14.85 -0.28
N PHE A 69 1.41 -13.81 -0.36
CA PHE A 69 0.64 -13.46 -1.56
C PHE A 69 1.14 -12.19 -2.24
N ASP A 70 2.27 -11.64 -1.76
CA ASP A 70 2.90 -10.44 -2.30
C ASP A 70 1.92 -9.26 -2.44
N LEU A 71 0.93 -9.14 -1.56
CA LEU A 71 -0.04 -8.05 -1.57
C LEU A 71 0.22 -7.08 -0.42
N VAL A 72 0.45 -5.82 -0.74
CA VAL A 72 0.63 -4.75 0.26
C VAL A 72 -0.50 -3.74 0.19
N VAL A 73 -0.91 -3.27 1.36
CA VAL A 73 -1.84 -2.16 1.58
C VAL A 73 -1.10 -1.08 2.35
N ILE A 74 -1.22 0.16 1.92
CA ILE A 74 -0.51 1.30 2.52
C ILE A 74 -1.52 2.35 2.97
N LEU A 75 -1.45 2.68 4.25
CA LEU A 75 -2.19 3.75 4.88
C LEU A 75 -1.24 4.91 5.20
N LYS A 76 -1.72 6.14 5.13
CA LYS A 76 -1.04 7.32 5.67
C LYS A 76 -1.62 7.64 7.04
N ARG A 77 -0.75 7.84 8.03
CA ARG A 77 -1.14 8.35 9.34
C ARG A 77 -1.39 9.86 9.25
N MET A 78 -2.52 10.27 9.78
CA MET A 78 -2.97 11.66 9.80
C MET A 78 -2.61 12.31 11.14
N PRO A 79 -2.59 13.65 11.24
CA PRO A 79 -2.28 14.35 12.49
C PRO A 79 -3.23 14.03 13.65
N ASP A 80 -4.48 13.68 13.33
CA ASP A 80 -5.52 13.27 14.29
C ASP A 80 -5.42 11.80 14.72
N MET A 81 -4.27 11.14 14.44
CA MET A 81 -4.01 9.73 14.70
C MET A 81 -4.84 8.75 13.86
N SER A 82 -5.74 9.25 13.00
CA SER A 82 -6.46 8.40 12.05
C SER A 82 -5.53 7.89 10.95
N ARG A 83 -5.97 6.85 10.23
CA ARG A 83 -5.25 6.28 9.09
C ARG A 83 -6.13 6.37 7.86
N ARG A 84 -5.57 6.88 6.76
CA ARG A 84 -6.25 6.94 5.45
C ARG A 84 -5.59 5.99 4.47
N LEU A 85 -6.37 5.15 3.82
CA LEU A 85 -5.90 4.30 2.73
C LEU A 85 -5.39 5.15 1.56
N ILE A 86 -4.16 4.88 1.10
CA ILE A 86 -3.51 5.61 0.01
C ILE A 86 -3.33 4.74 -1.22
N THR A 87 -2.97 3.46 -1.06
CA THR A 87 -2.81 2.54 -2.18
C THR A 87 -2.75 1.08 -1.69
N SER A 88 -2.87 0.17 -2.64
CA SER A 88 -2.60 -1.25 -2.50
C SER A 88 -2.07 -1.74 -3.85
N PHE A 89 -1.11 -2.65 -3.79
CA PHE A 89 -0.53 -3.23 -4.99
C PHE A 89 0.08 -4.59 -4.73
N TYR A 90 0.16 -5.38 -5.80
CA TYR A 90 0.91 -6.61 -5.83
C TYR A 90 2.41 -6.32 -6.03
N VAL A 91 3.27 -7.04 -5.33
CA VAL A 91 4.73 -6.91 -5.36
C VAL A 91 5.28 -7.85 -6.43
N ASP A 92 5.46 -7.34 -7.63
CA ASP A 92 5.88 -8.09 -8.83
C ASP A 92 7.40 -8.17 -9.03
N TYR A 93 8.20 -7.39 -8.28
CA TYR A 93 9.67 -7.38 -8.40
C TYR A 93 10.38 -7.69 -7.08
N SER A 94 11.43 -8.51 -7.16
CA SER A 94 12.29 -8.89 -6.02
C SER A 94 12.92 -7.69 -5.31
N ASN A 95 13.23 -6.61 -6.05
CA ASN A 95 13.74 -5.37 -5.48
C ASN A 95 12.72 -4.70 -4.55
N LYS A 96 11.44 -4.73 -4.91
CA LYS A 96 10.38 -4.12 -4.10
C LYS A 96 10.12 -4.92 -2.83
N ARG A 97 10.19 -6.26 -2.91
CA ARG A 97 10.16 -7.15 -1.74
C ARG A 97 11.31 -6.86 -0.76
N ARG A 98 12.54 -6.69 -1.26
CA ARG A 98 13.69 -6.27 -0.43
C ARG A 98 13.48 -4.91 0.22
N ASP A 99 12.95 -3.94 -0.52
CA ASP A 99 12.66 -2.60 0.01
C ASP A 99 11.63 -2.67 1.15
N LEU A 100 10.53 -3.41 0.97
CA LEU A 100 9.53 -3.62 2.03
C LEU A 100 10.13 -4.28 3.27
N LYS A 101 10.94 -5.32 3.08
CA LYS A 101 11.62 -5.99 4.20
C LYS A 101 12.56 -5.03 4.95
N ARG A 102 13.34 -4.23 4.22
CA ARG A 102 14.20 -3.18 4.81
C ARG A 102 13.38 -2.18 5.62
N LYS A 103 12.22 -1.73 5.11
CA LYS A 103 11.31 -0.83 5.84
C LYS A 103 10.74 -1.49 7.10
N TYR A 104 10.41 -2.77 7.05
CA TYR A 104 9.95 -3.53 8.21
C TYR A 104 11.04 -3.66 9.29
N ASP A 105 12.28 -3.91 8.86
CA ASP A 105 13.43 -4.00 9.76
C ASP A 105 13.77 -2.62 10.39
N GLN A 106 13.48 -1.51 9.69
CA GLN A 106 13.65 -0.11 10.14
C GLN A 106 12.36 0.54 10.63
N ARG A 107 11.37 -0.27 11.03
CA ARG A 107 10.06 0.25 11.46
C ARG A 107 10.17 1.14 12.70
N LEU A 108 9.19 2.02 12.85
CA LEU A 108 8.99 2.76 14.08
C LEU A 108 8.61 1.79 15.22
N PRO A 109 9.04 2.06 16.47
CA PRO A 109 8.68 1.25 17.63
C PRO A 109 7.17 1.15 17.88
#